data_AF-A0A961HRG1-F1
#
_entry.id   AF-A0A961HRG1-F1
#
_cell.length_a   1.000
_cell.length_b   1.000
_cell.length_c   1.000
_cell.angle_alpha   90.00
_cell.angle_beta   90.00
_cell.angle_gamma   90.00
#
_symmetry.space_group_name_H-M   'P 1'
#
loop_
_entity.id
_entity.type
_entity.pdbx_description
1 polymer ?
#
loop_
_entity_poly.entity_id
_entity_poly.type
_entity_poly.pdbx_seq_one_letter_code
_entity_poly.pdbx_strand_id
1 'polypeptide(L)'
;SPALREEFYRIQNDDEYRREIKERIMHHPSVLAIAERIDVVEHCGGIKAPITLIHGDRDNVIPPAESRLLFDKLRNRLPCKLCITPLISHGTVQYGIDVPLRVHQVTSSIAFFLRSLDRNG
;
A
#
# COMPACT_ATOMS: atom_id res chain seq x y z
N SER A 1 -6.13 -32.04 9.27
CA SER A 1 -6.49 -33.33 8.63
C SER A 1 -5.79 -33.44 7.27
N PRO A 2 -5.71 -34.63 6.65
CA PRO A 2 -5.20 -34.79 5.28
C PRO A 2 -5.93 -33.89 4.27
N ALA A 3 -7.27 -33.78 4.37
CA ALA A 3 -8.08 -32.91 3.53
C ALA A 3 -7.70 -31.42 3.63
N LEU A 4 -7.42 -30.92 4.85
CA LEU A 4 -6.99 -29.53 5.03
C LEU A 4 -5.63 -29.27 4.36
N ARG A 5 -4.70 -30.23 4.42
CA ARG A 5 -3.38 -30.10 3.77
C ARG A 5 -3.52 -30.05 2.25
N GLU A 6 -4.41 -30.86 1.69
CA GLU A 6 -4.72 -30.85 0.26
C GLU A 6 -5.35 -29.52 -0.17
N GLU A 7 -6.28 -28.99 0.61
CA GLU A 7 -6.91 -27.69 0.36
C GLU A 7 -5.89 -26.53 0.39
N PHE A 8 -5.02 -26.49 1.40
CA PHE A 8 -3.92 -25.51 1.45
C PHE A 8 -2.96 -25.64 0.26
N TYR A 9 -2.63 -26.88 -0.14
CA TYR A 9 -1.75 -27.12 -1.28
C TYR A 9 -2.36 -26.56 -2.57
N ARG A 10 -3.65 -26.76 -2.79
CA ARG A 10 -4.35 -26.21 -3.96
C ARG A 10 -4.39 -24.69 -3.93
N ILE A 11 -4.72 -24.07 -2.79
CA ILE A 11 -4.69 -22.59 -2.70
C ILE A 11 -3.32 -22.02 -3.08
N GLN A 12 -2.23 -22.68 -2.68
CA GLN A 12 -0.87 -22.20 -2.95
C GLN A 12 -0.42 -22.45 -4.40
N ASN A 13 -0.75 -23.61 -4.97
CA ASN A 13 -0.13 -24.10 -6.21
C ASN A 13 -1.07 -24.17 -7.42
N ASP A 14 -2.38 -23.97 -7.24
CA ASP A 14 -3.39 -23.96 -8.30
C ASP A 14 -3.94 -22.54 -8.47
N ASP A 15 -3.48 -21.87 -9.52
CA ASP A 15 -3.81 -20.47 -9.81
C ASP A 15 -5.29 -20.27 -10.12
N GLU A 16 -5.90 -21.21 -10.85
CA GLU A 16 -7.32 -21.14 -11.20
C GLU A 16 -8.19 -21.31 -9.95
N TYR A 17 -7.88 -22.32 -9.13
CA TYR A 17 -8.57 -22.55 -7.87
C TYR A 17 -8.41 -21.39 -6.89
N ARG A 18 -7.21 -20.82 -6.77
CA ARG A 18 -6.96 -19.63 -5.95
C ARG A 18 -7.79 -18.44 -6.44
N ARG A 19 -7.90 -18.25 -7.75
CA ARG A 19 -8.73 -17.20 -8.35
C ARG A 19 -10.20 -17.40 -8.01
N GLU A 20 -10.74 -18.61 -8.16
CA GLU A 20 -12.13 -18.92 -7.81
C GLU A 20 -12.44 -18.65 -6.34
N ILE A 21 -11.56 -19.07 -5.42
CA ILE A 21 -11.70 -18.80 -3.99
C ILE A 21 -11.68 -17.30 -3.73
N LYS A 22 -10.73 -16.57 -4.32
CA LYS A 22 -10.63 -15.12 -4.18
C LYS A 22 -11.94 -14.46 -4.63
N GLU A 23 -12.45 -14.81 -5.80
CA GLU A 23 -13.72 -14.27 -6.32
C GLU A 23 -14.87 -14.55 -5.35
N ARG A 24 -14.99 -15.77 -4.84
CA ARG A 24 -16.02 -16.12 -3.87
C ARG A 24 -15.92 -15.32 -2.56
N ILE A 25 -14.70 -15.12 -2.05
CA ILE A 25 -14.46 -14.32 -0.84
C ILE A 25 -14.81 -12.85 -1.10
N MET A 26 -14.34 -12.28 -2.22
CA MET A 26 -14.56 -10.87 -2.54
C MET A 26 -16.03 -10.52 -2.78
N HIS A 27 -16.84 -11.48 -3.23
CA HIS A 27 -18.28 -11.30 -3.41
C HIS A 27 -19.10 -11.63 -2.15
N HIS A 28 -18.47 -12.08 -1.07
CA HIS A 28 -19.19 -12.37 0.17
C HIS A 28 -19.69 -11.06 0.80
N PRO A 29 -20.98 -10.94 1.18
CA PRO A 29 -21.54 -9.67 1.67
C PRO A 29 -20.78 -9.05 2.84
N SER A 30 -20.30 -9.88 3.78
CA SER A 30 -19.50 -9.40 4.91
C SER A 30 -18.15 -8.83 4.50
N VAL A 31 -17.53 -9.36 3.45
CA VAL A 31 -16.25 -8.86 2.93
C VAL A 31 -16.47 -7.54 2.21
N LEU A 32 -17.52 -7.44 1.39
CA LEU A 32 -17.91 -6.19 0.74
C LEU A 32 -18.18 -5.08 1.77
N ALA A 33 -18.98 -5.38 2.80
CA ALA A 33 -19.27 -4.42 3.87
C ALA A 33 -18.01 -3.98 4.65
N ILE A 34 -17.03 -4.87 4.82
CA ILE A 34 -15.74 -4.49 5.41
C ILE A 34 -14.95 -3.62 4.45
N ALA A 35 -14.85 -4.02 3.17
CA ALA A 35 -14.12 -3.29 2.14
C ALA A 35 -14.60 -1.83 2.01
N GLU A 36 -15.92 -1.62 1.94
CA GLU A 36 -16.53 -0.28 1.91
C GLU A 36 -16.19 0.57 3.14
N ARG A 37 -16.07 -0.06 4.32
CA ARG A 37 -15.76 0.64 5.57
C ARG A 37 -14.28 0.99 5.74
N ILE A 38 -13.39 0.25 5.08
CA ILE A 38 -11.94 0.46 5.17
C ILE A 38 -11.36 1.14 3.92
N ASP A 39 -12.20 1.48 2.94
CA ASP A 39 -11.78 2.21 1.75
C ASP A 39 -11.22 3.59 2.12
N VAL A 40 -9.89 3.67 2.18
CA VAL A 40 -9.19 4.91 2.54
C VAL A 40 -9.45 6.00 1.52
N VAL A 41 -9.64 5.67 0.24
CA VAL A 41 -9.86 6.64 -0.83
C VAL A 41 -11.23 7.29 -0.67
N GLU A 42 -12.23 6.57 -0.20
CA GLU A 42 -13.55 7.11 0.12
C GLU A 42 -13.53 7.95 1.42
N HIS A 43 -12.89 7.45 2.47
CA HIS A 43 -12.94 8.08 3.80
C HIS A 43 -11.83 9.13 4.05
N CYS A 44 -10.89 9.33 3.12
CA CYS A 44 -9.75 10.25 3.31
C CYS A 44 -10.13 11.71 3.52
N GLY A 45 -11.37 12.10 3.17
CA GLY A 45 -11.84 13.47 3.32
C GLY A 45 -11.91 13.98 4.76
N GLY A 46 -11.94 13.10 5.76
CA GLY A 46 -11.91 13.48 7.17
C GLY A 46 -10.51 13.79 7.72
N ILE A 47 -9.45 13.47 6.96
CA ILE A 47 -8.08 13.58 7.45
C ILE A 47 -7.64 15.05 7.46
N LYS A 48 -7.13 15.50 8.62
CA LYS A 48 -6.63 16.87 8.83
C LYS A 48 -5.13 16.91 9.14
N ALA A 49 -4.54 15.76 9.46
CA ALA A 49 -3.12 15.67 9.77
C ALA A 49 -2.29 15.62 8.47
N PRO A 50 -1.06 16.16 8.47
CA PRO A 50 -0.10 15.92 7.40
C PRO A 50 0.11 14.43 7.11
N ILE A 51 0.26 14.08 5.83
CA ILE A 51 0.43 12.68 5.39
C ILE A 51 1.72 12.53 4.60
N THR A 52 2.43 11.44 4.86
CA THR A 52 3.50 10.94 3.98
C THR A 52 3.16 9.52 3.56
N LEU A 53 3.05 9.30 2.26
CA LEU A 53 2.84 7.99 1.64
C LEU A 53 4.18 7.48 1.11
N ILE A 54 4.57 6.28 1.50
CA ILE A 54 5.80 5.61 1.02
C ILE A 54 5.38 4.26 0.43
N HIS A 55 5.74 4.01 -0.81
CA HIS A 55 5.26 2.85 -1.56
C HIS A 55 6.34 2.25 -2.48
N GLY A 56 6.34 0.93 -2.64
CA GLY A 56 7.25 0.19 -3.53
C GLY A 56 6.91 0.35 -5.01
N ASP A 57 7.86 0.75 -5.86
CA ASP A 57 7.61 0.90 -7.31
C ASP A 57 7.18 -0.39 -8.03
N ARG A 58 7.45 -1.56 -7.45
CA ARG A 58 7.16 -2.89 -7.99
C ARG A 58 6.45 -3.78 -6.97
N ASP A 59 5.66 -3.18 -6.10
CA ASP A 59 4.76 -3.95 -5.23
C ASP A 59 3.75 -4.71 -6.11
N ASN A 60 3.74 -6.03 -5.99
CA ASN A 60 2.90 -6.95 -6.78
C ASN A 60 1.67 -7.42 -5.98
N VAL A 61 1.52 -6.96 -4.74
CA VAL A 61 0.37 -7.23 -3.86
C VAL A 61 -0.57 -6.03 -3.87
N ILE A 62 -0.05 -4.81 -3.68
CA ILE A 62 -0.80 -3.56 -3.75
C ILE A 62 -0.12 -2.65 -4.77
N PRO A 63 -0.78 -2.31 -5.89
CA PRO A 63 -0.15 -1.47 -6.91
C PRO A 63 0.16 -0.05 -6.38
N PRO A 64 1.29 0.57 -6.80
CA PRO A 64 1.62 1.95 -6.43
C PRO A 64 0.60 2.99 -6.93
N ALA A 65 -0.25 2.62 -7.89
CA ALA A 65 -1.38 3.43 -8.35
C ALA A 65 -2.33 3.80 -7.19
N GLU A 66 -2.52 2.92 -6.21
CA GLU A 66 -3.38 3.19 -5.04
C GLU A 66 -2.87 4.36 -4.21
N SER A 67 -1.56 4.41 -3.95
CA SER A 67 -0.95 5.53 -3.23
C SER A 67 -0.93 6.83 -4.05
N ARG A 68 -0.86 6.74 -5.38
CA ARG A 68 -1.03 7.91 -6.26
C ARG A 68 -2.45 8.47 -6.19
N LEU A 69 -3.45 7.60 -6.26
CA LEU A 69 -4.86 7.98 -6.15
C LEU A 69 -5.16 8.69 -4.84
N LEU A 70 -4.69 8.14 -3.72
CA LEU A 70 -4.84 8.76 -2.41
C LEU A 70 -4.10 10.10 -2.30
N PHE A 71 -2.87 10.20 -2.83
CA PHE A 71 -2.11 11.44 -2.87
C PHE A 71 -2.86 12.54 -3.63
N ASP A 72 -3.42 12.23 -4.79
CA ASP A 72 -4.14 13.21 -5.62
C ASP A 72 -5.40 13.75 -4.94
N LYS A 73 -6.10 12.92 -4.15
CA LYS A 73 -7.24 13.37 -3.33
C LYS A 73 -6.84 14.29 -2.17
N LEU A 74 -5.63 14.12 -1.62
CA LEU A 74 -5.19 14.79 -0.38
C LEU A 74 -4.31 16.02 -0.60
N ARG A 75 -3.47 16.04 -1.64
CA ARG A 75 -2.39 17.02 -1.83
C ARG A 75 -2.83 18.48 -1.88
N ASN A 76 -4.07 18.75 -2.27
CA ASN A 76 -4.64 20.10 -2.33
C ASN A 76 -5.32 20.53 -1.03
N ARG A 77 -5.45 19.64 -0.05
CA ARG A 77 -6.22 19.84 1.19
C ARG A 77 -5.36 19.92 2.43
N LEU A 78 -4.23 19.21 2.44
CA LEU A 78 -3.32 19.14 3.56
C LEU A 78 -1.87 18.92 3.07
N PRO A 79 -0.86 19.20 3.92
CA PRO A 79 0.52 18.86 3.60
C PRO A 79 0.67 17.35 3.34
N CYS A 80 0.84 16.99 2.08
CA CYS A 80 0.92 15.60 1.65
C CYS A 80 2.20 15.39 0.83
N LYS A 81 2.88 14.27 1.04
CA LYS A 81 4.04 13.86 0.23
C LYS A 81 3.92 12.40 -0.18
N LEU A 82 4.21 12.11 -1.44
CA LEU A 82 4.27 10.76 -1.98
C LEU A 82 5.72 10.40 -2.33
N CYS A 83 6.16 9.23 -1.87
CA CYS A 83 7.45 8.63 -2.18
C CYS A 83 7.21 7.25 -2.80
N ILE A 84 7.38 7.13 -4.11
CA ILE A 84 7.44 5.84 -4.79
C ILE A 84 8.92 5.48 -4.93
N THR A 85 9.32 4.31 -4.44
CA THR A 85 10.73 3.93 -4.37
C THR A 85 10.95 2.44 -4.60
N PRO A 86 12.01 2.04 -5.31
CA PRO A 86 12.39 0.63 -5.47
C PRO A 86 13.04 0.02 -4.22
N LEU A 87 13.32 0.80 -3.17
CA LEU A 87 13.98 0.30 -1.96
C LEU A 87 13.09 -0.58 -1.08
N ILE A 88 11.77 -0.46 -1.22
CA ILE A 88 10.79 -1.21 -0.39
C ILE A 88 9.91 -2.15 -1.24
N SER A 89 10.26 -2.32 -2.51
CA SER A 89 9.61 -3.28 -3.41
C SER A 89 10.12 -4.68 -3.07
N HIS A 90 9.30 -5.50 -2.40
CA HIS A 90 9.51 -6.91 -2.07
C HIS A 90 10.98 -7.36 -1.92
N GLY A 91 11.55 -7.20 -0.71
CA GLY A 91 12.66 -7.98 -0.15
C GLY A 91 14.00 -8.01 -0.89
N THR A 92 14.09 -7.42 -2.08
CA THR A 92 15.24 -7.50 -2.97
C THR A 92 15.77 -6.09 -3.15
N VAL A 93 16.66 -5.68 -2.24
CA VAL A 93 17.37 -4.41 -2.36
C VAL A 93 18.12 -4.42 -3.68
N GLN A 94 17.68 -3.59 -4.63
CA GLN A 94 18.41 -3.39 -5.87
C GLN A 94 19.66 -2.57 -5.56
N TYR A 95 20.79 -3.25 -5.37
CA TYR A 95 22.09 -2.63 -5.24
C TYR A 95 22.47 -1.99 -6.59
N GLY A 96 22.38 -0.66 -6.64
CA GLY A 96 22.71 0.16 -7.81
C GLY A 96 23.42 1.44 -7.38
N ILE A 97 24.09 2.12 -8.32
CA ILE A 97 24.81 3.39 -8.10
C ILE A 97 23.85 4.50 -7.63
N ASP A 98 22.55 4.34 -7.86
CA ASP A 98 21.48 5.25 -7.47
C ASP A 98 20.89 4.98 -6.08
N VAL A 99 21.40 4.00 -5.33
CA VAL A 99 20.98 3.73 -3.93
C VAL A 99 21.06 4.97 -3.03
N PRO A 100 22.15 5.77 -3.04
CA PRO A 100 22.19 6.99 -2.22
C PRO A 100 21.07 7.98 -2.56
N LEU A 101 20.73 8.13 -3.84
CA LEU A 101 19.63 8.99 -4.28
C LEU A 101 18.28 8.45 -3.77
N ARG A 102 18.07 7.14 -3.86
CA ARG A 102 16.84 6.49 -3.37
C ARG A 102 16.71 6.59 -1.84
N VAL A 103 17.81 6.44 -1.11
CA VAL A 103 17.86 6.64 0.36
C VAL A 103 17.55 8.10 0.69
N HIS A 104 18.09 9.04 -0.09
CA HIS A 104 17.76 10.45 0.07
C HIS A 104 16.26 10.72 -0.17
N GLN A 105 15.63 10.10 -1.16
CA GLN A 105 14.19 10.23 -1.40
C GLN A 105 13.37 9.76 -0.18
N VAL A 106 13.68 8.60 0.39
CA VAL A 106 12.99 8.06 1.58
C VAL A 106 13.24 8.95 2.80
N THR A 107 14.50 9.27 3.10
CA THR A 107 14.86 10.11 4.26
C THR A 107 14.25 11.51 4.15
N SER A 108 14.21 12.11 2.95
CA SER A 108 13.53 13.40 2.73
C SER A 108 12.02 13.32 2.96
N SER A 109 11.41 12.15 2.78
CA SER A 109 9.98 11.92 2.99
C SER A 109 9.67 11.78 4.47
N ILE A 110 10.48 11.01 5.20
CA ILE A 110 10.41 10.93 6.66
C ILE A 110 10.66 12.31 7.29
N ALA A 111 11.67 13.04 6.81
CA ALA A 111 11.96 14.38 7.32
C ALA A 111 10.82 15.38 7.03
N PHE A 112 10.10 15.23 5.91
CA PHE A 112 8.89 16.03 5.66
C PHE A 112 7.82 15.74 6.72
N PHE A 113 7.57 14.46 7.04
CA PHE A 113 6.63 14.06 8.07
C PHE A 113 7.02 14.65 9.44
N LEU A 114 8.27 14.48 9.89
CA LEU A 114 8.72 14.97 11.19
C LEU A 114 8.58 16.50 11.31
N ARG A 115 9.01 17.25 10.30
CA ARG A 115 8.84 18.72 10.29
C ARG A 115 7.38 19.16 10.29
N SER A 116 6.48 18.34 9.79
CA SER A 116 5.04 18.64 9.78
C SER A 116 4.39 18.40 11.14
N LEU A 117 5.02 17.62 12.02
CA LEU A 117 4.61 17.48 13.43
C LEU A 117 5.04 18.71 14.25
N ASP A 118 6.27 19.18 14.06
CA ASP A 118 6.81 20.35 14.79
C ASP A 118 6.05 21.66 14.52
N ARG A 119 5.36 21.77 13.39
CA ARG A 119 4.58 22.98 13.02
C ARG A 119 3.13 22.95 13.50
N ASN A 120 2.66 21.81 14.00
CA ASN A 120 1.29 21.60 14.45
C ASN A 120 1.20 21.31 15.97
N GLY A 121 2.31 21.42 16.69
CA GLY A 121 2.38 21.47 18.16
C GLY A 121 2.58 22.91 18.64
#